data_AF-Q9NS17-F1
#
_entry.id   AF-Q9NS17-F1
#
_cell.length_a   1.000
_cell.length_b   1.000
_cell.length_c   1.000
_cell.angle_alpha   90.00
_cell.angle_beta   90.00
_cell.angle_gamma   90.00
#
_symmetry.space_group_name_H-M   'P 1'
#
loop_
_entity.id
_entity.type
_entity.pdbx_description
1 polymer ?
#
loop_
_entity_poly.entity_id
_entity_poly.type
_entity_poly.pdbx_seq_one_letter_code
_entity_poly.pdbx_strand_id
1 'polypeptide(L)'
;RPTTLFETMGKADIWLMRNSWNFQFPHPFLPNVDFVGGFHCKPAKPLPKEMEEFVQSSGENGVVVFSLGSMVSNMTAERANVIATALAKIPQK
;
A
#
# COMPACT_ATOMS: atom_id res chain seq x y z
N ARG A 1 27.61 6.81 -24.41
CA ARG A 1 27.65 8.20 -23.90
C ARG A 1 26.91 8.20 -22.57
N PRO A 2 27.42 8.85 -21.51
CA PRO A 2 26.63 9.11 -20.32
C PRO A 2 25.34 9.84 -20.70
N THR A 3 24.21 9.47 -20.09
CA THR A 3 22.91 10.11 -20.30
C THR A 3 22.33 10.53 -18.96
N THR A 4 21.46 11.52 -18.98
CA THR A 4 20.68 11.91 -17.79
C THR A 4 19.50 10.95 -17.58
N LEU A 5 18.94 10.94 -16.37
CA LEU A 5 17.73 10.16 -16.09
C LEU A 5 16.58 10.55 -17.05
N PHE A 6 16.36 11.85 -17.27
CA PHE A 6 15.31 12.33 -18.16
C PHE A 6 15.50 11.90 -19.62
N GLU A 7 16.73 11.94 -20.13
CA GLU A 7 17.03 11.45 -21.49
C GLU A 7 16.82 9.95 -21.64
N THR A 8 17.14 9.17 -20.60
CA THR A 8 16.91 7.72 -20.58
C THR A 8 15.41 7.43 -20.54
N MET A 9 14.67 8.12 -19.67
CA MET A 9 13.21 8.02 -19.58
C MET A 9 12.53 8.39 -20.91
N GLY A 10 12.94 9.49 -21.55
CA GLY A 10 12.35 9.94 -22.82
C GLY A 10 12.56 8.99 -24.01
N LYS A 11 13.43 7.99 -23.89
CA LYS A 11 13.70 6.97 -24.90
C LYS A 11 12.98 5.64 -24.64
N ALA A 12 12.20 5.53 -23.57
CA ALA A 12 11.47 4.31 -23.27
C ALA A 12 10.39 4.06 -24.33
N ASP A 13 10.44 2.90 -24.98
CA ASP A 13 9.44 2.49 -25.96
C ASP A 13 8.09 2.16 -25.30
N ILE A 14 8.09 1.73 -24.04
CA ILE A 14 6.90 1.43 -23.25
C ILE A 14 7.07 1.81 -21.78
N TRP A 15 5.98 2.26 -21.16
CA TRP A 15 5.87 2.58 -19.75
C TRP A 15 4.85 1.68 -19.08
N LEU A 16 5.33 0.81 -18.18
CA LEU A 16 4.46 -0.04 -17.37
C LEU A 16 4.25 0.59 -15.99
N MET A 17 3.05 1.11 -15.77
CA MET A 17 2.70 1.86 -14.57
C MET A 17 2.07 0.92 -13.53
N ARG A 18 2.67 0.88 -12.32
CA ARG A 18 2.21 0.08 -11.16
C ARG A 18 1.03 0.71 -10.42
N ASN A 19 0.10 1.28 -11.14
CA ASN A 19 -1.14 1.80 -10.58
C ASN A 19 -2.24 1.62 -11.61
N SER A 20 -3.42 2.13 -11.31
CA SER A 20 -4.51 2.21 -12.27
C SER A 20 -4.84 3.68 -12.54
N TRP A 21 -5.36 3.94 -13.74
CA TRP A 21 -5.72 5.26 -14.23
C TRP A 21 -6.76 5.95 -13.34
N ASN A 22 -7.63 5.18 -12.68
CA ASN A 22 -8.70 5.67 -11.80
C ASN A 22 -8.22 6.15 -10.42
N PHE A 23 -6.95 5.98 -10.06
CA PHE A 23 -6.38 6.50 -8.80
C PHE A 23 -5.71 7.87 -8.97
N GLN A 24 -5.71 8.44 -10.17
CA GLN A 24 -5.12 9.74 -10.46
C GLN A 24 -6.16 10.69 -11.05
N PHE A 25 -5.93 11.99 -10.89
CA PHE A 25 -6.70 13.00 -11.61
C PHE A 25 -6.60 12.76 -13.12
N PRO A 26 -7.62 13.13 -13.91
CA PRO A 26 -7.55 13.00 -15.36
C PRO A 26 -6.43 13.86 -15.94
N HIS A 27 -5.52 13.25 -16.70
CA HIS A 27 -4.48 13.94 -17.46
C HIS A 27 -4.11 13.14 -18.71
N PRO A 28 -3.54 13.76 -19.75
CA PRO A 28 -3.16 13.06 -20.97
C PRO A 28 -2.01 12.06 -20.75
N PHE A 29 -2.16 10.86 -21.31
CA PHE A 29 -1.11 9.84 -21.34
C PHE A 29 -0.54 9.69 -22.74
N LEU A 30 0.75 9.34 -22.84
CA LEU A 30 1.35 8.96 -24.11
C LEU A 30 0.79 7.60 -24.55
N PRO A 31 0.71 7.32 -25.88
CA PRO A 31 0.20 6.05 -26.38
C PRO A 31 0.97 4.82 -25.91
N ASN A 32 2.20 5.00 -25.43
CA ASN A 32 3.06 3.93 -24.94
C ASN A 32 3.01 3.73 -23.41
N VAL A 33 2.01 4.29 -22.73
CA VAL A 33 1.78 4.07 -21.29
C VAL A 33 0.70 3.01 -21.10
N ASP A 34 1.02 1.97 -20.34
CA ASP A 34 0.08 0.91 -19.95
C ASP A 34 0.02 0.78 -18.42
N PHE A 35 -1.19 0.61 -17.90
CA PHE A 35 -1.46 0.50 -16.47
C PHE A 35 -1.60 -0.96 -16.07
N VAL A 36 -0.52 -1.53 -15.54
CA VAL A 36 -0.44 -2.95 -15.17
C VAL A 36 -0.81 -3.22 -13.71
N GLY A 37 -1.14 -2.18 -12.94
CA GLY A 37 -1.65 -2.30 -11.57
C GLY A 37 -0.68 -3.02 -10.61
N GLY A 38 -1.26 -3.84 -9.72
CA GLY A 38 -0.54 -4.55 -8.65
C GLY A 38 0.21 -5.79 -9.12
N PHE A 39 1.19 -5.67 -10.02
CA PHE A 39 1.90 -6.82 -10.60
C PHE A 39 2.68 -7.70 -9.59
N HIS A 40 2.88 -7.20 -8.38
CA HIS A 40 3.57 -7.88 -7.27
C HIS A 40 2.60 -8.61 -6.34
N CYS A 41 1.29 -8.43 -6.52
CA CYS A 41 0.28 -9.09 -5.72
C CYS A 41 0.27 -10.58 -6.06
N LYS A 42 0.29 -11.42 -5.02
CA LYS A 42 0.15 -12.88 -5.13
C LYS A 42 -1.08 -13.28 -4.32
N PRO A 43 -1.68 -14.46 -4.59
CA PRO A 43 -2.71 -14.99 -3.71
C PRO A 43 -2.25 -14.97 -2.25
N ALA A 44 -3.10 -14.45 -1.37
CA ALA A 44 -2.78 -14.41 0.05
C ALA A 44 -2.57 -15.83 0.58
N LYS A 45 -1.55 -16.00 1.42
CA LYS A 45 -1.39 -17.23 2.19
C LYS A 45 -2.42 -17.26 3.33
N PRO A 46 -2.85 -18.44 3.80
CA PRO A 46 -3.65 -18.54 5.01
C PRO A 46 -2.96 -17.85 6.19
N LEU A 47 -3.74 -17.28 7.10
CA LEU A 47 -3.18 -16.73 8.32
C LEU A 47 -2.66 -17.85 9.23
N PRO A 48 -1.63 -17.58 10.05
CA PRO A 48 -1.29 -18.46 11.16
C PRO A 48 -2.51 -18.71 12.03
N LYS A 49 -2.64 -19.93 12.57
CA LYS A 49 -3.84 -20.37 13.31
C LYS A 49 -4.32 -19.37 14.37
N GLU A 50 -3.40 -18.87 15.20
CA GLU A 50 -3.71 -17.90 16.26
C GLU A 50 -4.26 -16.58 15.71
N MET A 51 -3.69 -16.09 14.60
CA MET A 51 -4.14 -14.86 13.95
C MET A 51 -5.50 -15.05 13.28
N GLU A 52 -5.73 -16.20 12.64
CA GLU A 52 -7.03 -16.57 12.08
C GLU A 52 -8.09 -16.60 13.18
N GLU A 53 -7.81 -17.27 14.31
CA GLU A 53 -8.72 -17.33 15.46
C GLU A 53 -9.01 -15.93 16.04
N PHE A 54 -8.00 -15.05 16.13
CA PHE A 54 -8.19 -13.66 16.54
C PHE A 54 -9.11 -12.89 15.58
N VAL A 55 -8.85 -12.96 14.27
CA VAL A 55 -9.63 -12.25 13.25
C VAL A 55 -11.06 -12.78 13.18
N GLN A 56 -11.25 -14.10 13.15
CA GLN A 56 -12.58 -14.70 13.06
C GLN A 56 -13.43 -14.46 14.31
N SER A 57 -12.80 -14.26 15.46
CA SER A 57 -13.50 -13.98 16.71
C SER A 57 -13.87 -12.49 16.89
N SER A 58 -13.64 -11.64 15.89
CA SER A 58 -13.95 -10.19 15.92
C SER A 58 -15.42 -9.84 15.70
N GLY A 59 -16.23 -10.77 15.18
CA GLY A 59 -17.66 -10.55 14.96
C GLY A 59 -17.94 -9.38 14.02
N GLU A 60 -18.99 -8.62 14.30
CA GLU A 60 -19.43 -7.49 13.46
C GLU A 60 -18.51 -6.26 13.54
N ASN A 61 -17.74 -6.13 14.63
CA ASN A 61 -16.85 -4.99 14.82
C ASN A 61 -15.54 -5.10 14.01
N GLY A 62 -15.13 -6.31 13.64
CA GLY A 62 -13.93 -6.52 12.83
C GLY A 62 -12.61 -6.19 13.54
N VAL A 63 -11.56 -6.04 12.74
CA VAL A 63 -10.17 -5.78 13.20
C VAL A 63 -9.58 -4.56 12.49
N VAL A 64 -8.66 -3.88 13.16
CA VAL A 64 -7.87 -2.79 12.58
C VAL A 64 -6.47 -3.29 12.22
N VAL A 65 -6.10 -3.22 10.94
CA VAL A 65 -4.72 -3.46 10.48
C VAL A 65 -3.99 -2.14 10.30
N PHE A 66 -2.98 -1.88 11.12
CA PHE A 66 -2.17 -0.67 11.07
C PHE A 66 -0.71 -0.99 10.70
N SER A 67 -0.16 -0.30 9.70
CA SER A 67 1.25 -0.37 9.32
C SER A 67 1.71 0.95 8.71
N LEU A 68 2.94 1.37 9.05
CA LEU A 68 3.61 2.55 8.49
C LEU A 68 4.59 2.20 7.35
N GLY A 69 4.65 0.93 6.97
CA GLY A 69 5.63 0.44 5.99
C GLY A 69 7.06 0.43 6.52
N SER A 70 8.01 0.16 5.64
CA SER A 70 9.42 -0.04 5.99
C SER A 70 10.21 1.26 6.20
N MET A 71 9.66 2.41 5.79
CA MET A 71 10.37 3.70 5.86
C MET A 71 10.36 4.32 7.26
N VAL A 72 9.41 3.91 8.10
CA VAL A 72 9.35 4.37 9.49
C VAL A 72 10.03 3.33 10.37
N SER A 73 11.26 3.61 10.79
CA SER A 73 12.07 2.70 11.61
C SER A 73 11.97 2.97 13.11
N ASN A 74 11.52 4.16 13.51
CA ASN A 74 11.39 4.53 14.93
C ASN A 74 10.18 5.44 15.15
N MET A 75 9.55 5.29 16.31
CA MET A 75 8.43 6.10 16.77
C MET A 75 8.52 6.23 18.30
N THR A 76 8.35 7.45 18.81
CA THR A 76 8.31 7.67 20.26
C THR A 76 7.04 7.05 20.86
N ALA A 77 7.13 6.59 22.11
CA ALA A 77 5.99 6.04 22.83
C ALA A 77 4.81 7.02 22.90
N GLU A 78 5.09 8.31 23.04
CA GLU A 78 4.08 9.37 23.01
C GLU A 78 3.27 9.35 21.70
N ARG A 79 3.93 9.33 20.54
CA ARG A 79 3.24 9.27 19.24
C ARG A 79 2.52 7.95 19.03
N ALA A 80 3.11 6.83 19.45
CA ALA A 80 2.48 5.52 19.41
C ALA A 80 1.18 5.50 20.22
N ASN A 81 1.20 6.09 21.42
CA ASN A 81 0.03 6.17 22.30
C ASN A 81 -1.08 7.05 21.73
N VAL A 82 -0.74 8.14 21.03
CA VAL A 82 -1.73 8.97 20.33
C VAL A 82 -2.46 8.15 19.26
N ILE A 83 -1.73 7.37 18.45
CA ILE A 83 -2.32 6.50 17.44
C ILE A 83 -3.18 5.41 18.10
N ALA A 84 -2.65 4.71 19.11
CA ALA A 84 -3.38 3.66 19.82
C ALA A 84 -4.67 4.20 20.46
N THR A 85 -4.61 5.39 21.08
CA THR A 85 -5.78 6.04 21.69
C THR A 85 -6.83 6.41 20.64
N ALA A 86 -6.41 6.84 19.46
CA ALA A 86 -7.32 7.15 18.37
C ALA A 86 -7.99 5.88 17.81
N LEU A 87 -7.22 4.82 17.58
CA LEU A 87 -7.74 3.54 17.09
C LEU A 87 -8.68 2.87 18.10
N ALA A 88 -8.41 2.98 19.41
CA ALA A 88 -9.25 2.45 20.48
C ALA A 88 -10.65 3.07 20.55
N LYS A 89 -10.91 4.20 19.88
CA LYS A 89 -12.24 4.83 19.81
C LYS A 89 -13.15 4.18 18.76
N ILE A 90 -12.60 3.36 17.86
CA ILE A 90 -13.35 2.69 16.82
C ILE A 90 -13.86 1.35 17.39
N PRO A 91 -15.13 0.96 17.16
CA PRO A 91 -15.59 -0.39 17.50
C PRO A 91 -14.73 -1.42 16.76
N GLN A 92 -13.98 -2.22 17.51
CA GLN A 92 -13.05 -3.22 17.00
C GLN A 92 -12.74 -4.24 18.09
N LYS A 93 -12.26 -5.42 17.71
CA LYS A 93 -11.69 -6.40 18.65
C LYS A 93 -10.22 -6.11 18.98
#